data_AF-A0A3D5AJ44-F1
#
_entry.id   AF-A0A3D5AJ44-F1
#
_cell.length_a   1.000
_cell.length_b   1.000
_cell.length_c   1.000
_cell.angle_alpha   90.00
_cell.angle_beta   90.00
_cell.angle_gamma   90.00
#
_symmetry.space_group_name_H-M   'P 1'
#
loop_
_entity.id
_entity.type
_entity.pdbx_description
1 polymer ?
#
loop_
_entity_poly.entity_id
_entity_poly.type
_entity_poly.pdbx_seq_one_letter_code
_entity_poly.pdbx_strand_id
1 'polypeptide(L)' 'MGFYEAVSIAAGARPEEIVYVGDSYEHDIVGPAQFGMRTVWLNKSGAPVPGSTQPDAVISTMSELPETISQIGSAPTG' A
#
# COMPACT_ATOMS: atom_id res chain seq x y z
N MET A 1 19.25 5.30 -7.73
CA MET A 1 18.25 5.48 -6.67
C MET A 1 16.89 5.15 -7.26
N GLY A 2 16.21 4.14 -6.73
CA GLY A 2 14.86 3.78 -7.19
C GLY A 2 13.81 4.77 -6.67
N PHE A 3 12.62 4.83 -7.31
CA PHE A 3 11.54 5.73 -6.89
C PHE A 3 11.11 5.49 -5.43
N TYR A 4 10.82 4.24 -5.06
CA TYR A 4 10.38 3.88 -3.69
C TYR A 4 11.47 4.08 -2.63
N GLU A 5 12.74 3.91 -3.00
CA GLU A 5 13.88 4.22 -2.15
C GLU A 5 13.97 5.72 -1.85
N ALA A 6 13.77 6.58 -2.87
CA ALA A 6 13.70 8.02 -2.70
C ALA A 6 12.52 8.44 -1.81
N VAL A 7 11.37 7.77 -1.93
CA VAL A 7 10.20 8.00 -1.05
C VAL A 7 10.53 7.67 0.41
N SER A 8 11.13 6.51 0.68
CA SER A 8 11.51 6.11 2.05
C SER A 8 12.50 7.09 2.68
N ILE A 9 13.50 7.54 1.92
CA ILE A 9 14.49 8.52 2.39
C ILE A 9 13.84 9.88 2.63
N ALA A 10 12.99 10.36 1.71
CA ALA A 10 12.31 11.63 1.87
C ALA A 10 11.32 11.64 3.04
N ALA A 11 10.65 10.51 3.30
CA ALA A 11 9.77 10.33 4.44
C ALA A 11 10.51 10.15 5.78
N GLY A 12 11.80 9.80 5.74
CA GLY A 12 12.58 9.48 6.94
C GLY A 12 12.06 8.25 7.69
N ALA A 13 11.43 7.32 6.97
CA ALA A 13 10.77 6.14 7.53
C ALA A 13 11.21 4.87 6.80
N ARG A 14 11.23 3.74 7.50
CA ARG A 14 11.51 2.44 6.87
C ARG A 14 10.36 2.09 5.93
N PRO A 15 10.60 1.27 4.89
CA PRO A 15 9.54 0.86 3.96
C PRO A 15 8.32 0.27 4.67
N GLU A 16 8.53 -0.57 5.69
CA GLU A 16 7.45 -1.20 6.49
C GLU A 16 6.58 -0.21 7.28
N GLU A 17 7.07 1.03 7.47
CA GLU A 17 6.37 2.11 8.17
C GLU A 17 5.58 3.01 7.20
N ILE A 18 5.69 2.75 5.89
CA ILE A 18 5.04 3.52 4.83
C ILE A 18 3.86 2.74 4.28
N VAL A 19 2.71 3.40 4.20
CA VAL A 19 1.52 2.90 3.50
C VAL A 19 1.41 3.63 2.16
N TYR A 20 1.52 2.89 1.08
CA TYR A 20 1.34 3.37 -0.29
C TYR A 20 -0.12 3.14 -0.73
N VAL A 21 -0.78 4.17 -1.25
CA VAL A 21 -2.21 4.14 -1.59
C VAL A 21 -2.40 4.60 -3.02
N GLY A 22 -3.09 3.81 -3.85
CA GLY A 22 -3.39 4.20 -5.23
C GLY A 22 -4.36 3.24 -5.92
N ASP A 23 -4.80 3.60 -7.12
CA ASP A 23 -5.79 2.84 -7.91
C ASP A 23 -5.16 1.92 -8.97
N SER A 24 -3.89 2.12 -9.31
CA SER A 24 -3.18 1.31 -10.30
C SER A 24 -2.53 0.10 -9.64
N TYR A 25 -2.99 -1.10 -9.98
CA TYR A 25 -2.43 -2.33 -9.40
C TYR A 25 -0.93 -2.49 -9.66
N GLU A 26 -0.48 -2.32 -10.92
CA GLU A 26 0.92 -2.53 -11.28
C GLU A 26 1.86 -1.51 -10.63
N HIS A 27 1.44 -0.25 -10.54
CA HIS A 27 2.28 0.81 -10.03
C HIS A 27 2.16 0.99 -8.52
N ASP A 28 0.95 0.97 -7.97
CA ASP A 28 0.71 1.34 -6.58
C ASP A 28 0.70 0.15 -5.62
N ILE A 29 0.65 -1.09 -6.16
CA ILE A 29 0.66 -2.32 -5.36
C ILE A 29 1.94 -3.12 -5.61
N VAL A 30 2.20 -3.53 -6.87
CA VAL A 30 3.34 -4.42 -7.15
C VAL A 30 4.68 -3.77 -6.79
N GLY A 31 4.90 -2.52 -7.21
CA GLY A 31 6.15 -1.80 -6.95
C GLY A 31 6.46 -1.59 -5.47
N PRO A 32 5.58 -0.92 -4.70
CA PRO A 32 5.81 -0.64 -3.28
C PRO A 32 5.87 -1.91 -2.43
N ALA A 33 5.04 -2.92 -2.73
CA ALA A 33 5.06 -4.20 -2.00
C ALA A 33 6.40 -4.92 -2.16
N GLN A 34 6.99 -4.91 -3.37
CA GLN A 34 8.33 -5.46 -3.60
C GLN A 34 9.43 -4.72 -2.83
N PHE A 35 9.19 -3.45 -2.48
CA PHE A 35 10.11 -2.65 -1.67
C PHE A 35 9.86 -2.80 -0.16
N GLY A 36 8.88 -3.61 0.25
CA GLY A 36 8.52 -3.83 1.65
C GLY A 36 7.61 -2.75 2.25
N MET A 37 6.99 -1.92 1.40
CA MET A 37 5.95 -0.99 1.84
C MET A 37 4.61 -1.71 1.98
N ARG A 38 3.78 -1.21 2.90
CA ARG A 38 2.37 -1.62 2.99
C ARG A 38 1.58 -0.97 1.87
N THR A 39 0.59 -1.66 1.33
CA THR A 39 -0.15 -1.21 0.14
C THR A 39 -1.66 -1.24 0.35
N VAL A 40 -2.34 -0.17 -0.06
CA VAL A 40 -3.79 -0.07 -0.05
C VAL A 40 -4.28 0.20 -1.46
N TRP A 41 -5.05 -0.74 -2.00
CA TRP A 41 -5.58 -0.63 -3.35
C TRP A 41 -6.94 0.07 -3.36
N LEU A 42 -7.04 1.20 -4.06
CA LEU A 42 -8.30 1.89 -4.31
C LEU A 42 -9.04 1.25 -5.50
N ASN A 43 -9.90 0.30 -5.20
CA ASN A 43 -10.65 -0.47 -6.18
C ASN A 43 -12.13 -0.04 -6.22
N LYS A 44 -12.39 1.08 -6.89
CA LYS A 44 -13.76 1.63 -7.05
C LYS A 44 -14.72 0.67 -7.77
N SER A 45 -14.17 -0.18 -8.64
CA SER A 45 -14.95 -1.06 -9.51
C SER A 45 -15.21 -2.44 -8.90
N GLY A 46 -14.64 -2.74 -7.73
CA GLY A 46 -14.70 -4.08 -7.13
C GLY A 46 -14.09 -5.17 -8.03
N ALA A 47 -13.13 -4.80 -8.88
CA ALA A 47 -12.47 -5.73 -9.79
C ALA A 47 -11.66 -6.79 -9.02
N PRO A 48 -11.55 -8.03 -9.52
CA PRO A 48 -10.63 -8.99 -8.94
C PRO A 48 -9.19 -8.48 -9.03
N VAL A 49 -8.36 -8.82 -8.04
CA VAL A 49 -6.93 -8.52 -8.08
C VAL A 49 -6.33 -9.17 -9.33
N PRO A 50 -5.73 -8.40 -10.25
CA PRO A 50 -5.35 -8.91 -11.57
C PRO A 50 -4.05 -9.73 -11.57
N GLY A 51 -3.31 -9.77 -10.46
CA GLY A 51 -2.05 -10.49 -10.34
C GLY A 51 -1.88 -11.20 -9.00
N SER A 52 -0.67 -11.71 -8.77
CA SER A 52 -0.36 -12.54 -7.58
C SER A 52 0.02 -11.73 -6.35
N THR A 53 0.44 -10.46 -6.50
CA THR A 53 0.75 -9.59 -5.37
C THR A 53 -0.55 -9.16 -4.71
N GLN A 54 -0.73 -9.50 -3.44
CA GLN A 54 -1.90 -9.10 -2.67
C GLN A 54 -1.63 -7.77 -1.98
N PRO A 55 -2.52 -6.78 -2.12
CA PRO A 55 -2.45 -5.57 -1.31
C PRO A 55 -2.77 -5.89 0.16
N ASP A 56 -2.21 -5.13 1.10
CA ASP A 56 -2.51 -5.28 2.53
C ASP A 56 -3.97 -4.94 2.84
N ALA A 57 -4.55 -4.00 2.07
CA ALA A 57 -5.99 -3.73 2.11
C ALA A 57 -6.52 -3.25 0.78
N VAL A 58 -7.85 -3.34 0.63
CA VAL A 58 -8.58 -2.83 -0.53
C VAL A 58 -9.69 -1.92 -0.02
N ILE A 59 -9.78 -0.72 -0.57
CA ILE A 59 -10.84 0.26 -0.28
C ILE A 59 -11.56 0.61 -1.57
N SER A 60 -12.85 0.94 -1.47
CA SER A 60 -13.62 1.38 -2.64
C SER A 60 -13.61 2.91 -2.77
N THR A 61 -13.37 3.62 -1.67
CA THR A 61 -13.38 5.08 -1.57
C THR A 61 -12.28 5.58 -0.63
N MET A 62 -11.78 6.80 -0.87
CA MET A 62 -10.76 7.42 -0.01
C MET A 62 -11.23 7.67 1.44
N SER A 63 -12.54 7.71 1.67
CA SER A 63 -13.13 7.93 3.00
C SER A 63 -12.90 6.74 3.95
N GLU A 64 -12.65 5.54 3.41
CA GLU A 64 -12.37 4.32 4.20
C GLU A 64 -10.92 4.30 4.70
N LEU A 65 -10.02 5.04 4.04
CA LEU A 65 -8.58 5.00 4.28
C LEU A 65 -8.17 5.21 5.76
N PRO A 66 -8.73 6.16 6.52
CA PRO A 66 -8.32 6.37 7.91
C PRO A 66 -8.54 5.14 8.79
N GLU A 67 -9.69 4.48 8.62
CA GLU A 67 -10.01 3.25 9.35
C GLU A 67 -9.10 2.10 8.91
N THR A 68 -8.88 1.96 7.59
CA THR A 68 -7.99 0.96 7.02
C THR A 68 -6.55 1.08 7.53
N ILE A 69 -5.99 2.30 7.57
CA ILE A 69 -4.62 2.52 8.08
C ILE A 69 -4.54 2.12 9.55
N SER A 70 -5.56 2.41 10.36
CA SER A 70 -5.59 2.01 11.77
C SER A 70 -5.57 0.48 11.94
N GLN A 71 -6.22 -0.26 11.03
CA GLN A 71 -6.23 -1.72 11.04
C GLN A 71 -4.87 -2.31 10.63
N ILE A 72 -4.26 -1.77 9.57
CA ILE A 72 -2.94 -2.20 9.08
C ILE A 72 -1.85 -1.92 10.12
N GLY A 73 -1.90 -0.75 10.77
CA GLY A 73 -0.94 -0.36 11.82
C GLY A 73 -1.04 -1.18 13.10
N SER A 74 -2.12 -1.93 13.30
CA SER A 74 -2.37 -2.75 14.49
C SER A 74 -1.92 -4.22 14.36
N ALA A 75 -1.42 -4.63 13.19
CA ALA A 75 -0.88 -5.99 13.02
C ALA A 75 0.36 -6.16 13.93
N PRO A 76 0.40 -7.18 14.80
CA PRO A 76 1.52 -7.37 15.71
C PRO A 76 2.78 -7.64 14.88
N THR A 77 3.81 -6.82 15.11
CA THR A 77 5.18 -7.14 14.74
C THR A 77 5.55 -8.41 15.53
N GLY A 78 5.44 -9.56 14.86
CA GLY A 78 5.97 -10.83 15.35
C GLY A 78 7.49 -10.85 15.31
#